data_AF-A0A9D8AT81-F1
#
_entry.id   AF-A0A9D8AT81-F1
#
_cell.length_a   1.000
_cell.length_b   1.000
_cell.length_c   1.000
_cell.angle_alpha   90.00
_cell.angle_beta   90.00
_cell.angle_gamma   90.00
#
_symmetry.space_group_name_H-M   'P 1'
#
loop_
_entity.id
_entity.type
_entity.pdbx_description
1 polymer ?
#
loop_
_entity_poly.entity_id
_entity_poly.type
_entity_poly.pdbx_seq_one_letter_code
_entity_poly.pdbx_strand_id
1 'polypeptide(L)'
;MTTATDIRWNTPLPSDQRRFSPELVFEAGLRHYHIANTAFPIHHQTTIRPYRAIGQQAEALAVADWRVCDTLGLYVHVPFCAARCRYCEYAVVDREENKAHAAYFQALTREFELYRQQLGPSPKTLIGFDIGGGTPSFVDPSHLSRVIETARASFRFRTGMAISIETTPTIADREPEKIRAFKEMGIDRISMGVQTTHFGLARALGREYEGLSMLE
;
A
#
# COMPACT_ATOMS: atom_id res chain seq x y z
N MET A 1 -8.68 19.32 -23.23
CA MET A 1 -8.62 19.04 -21.78
C MET A 1 -10.04 18.81 -21.33
N THR A 2 -10.39 17.56 -21.03
CA THR A 2 -11.70 17.16 -20.51
C THR A 2 -11.79 17.68 -19.08
N THR A 3 -12.65 18.65 -18.80
CA THR A 3 -12.84 19.16 -17.43
C THR A 3 -13.60 18.10 -16.62
N ALA A 4 -13.49 18.09 -15.29
CA ALA A 4 -14.19 17.11 -14.43
C ALA A 4 -15.74 17.08 -14.65
N THR A 5 -16.29 18.10 -15.29
CA THR A 5 -17.70 18.22 -15.71
C THR A 5 -18.07 17.37 -16.94
N ASP A 6 -17.09 16.91 -17.73
CA ASP A 6 -17.31 16.13 -18.95
C ASP A 6 -17.33 14.61 -18.70
N ILE A 7 -17.22 14.19 -17.43
CA ILE A 7 -17.39 12.79 -17.05
C ILE A 7 -18.85 12.43 -17.26
N ARG A 8 -19.12 11.55 -18.22
CA ARG A 8 -20.43 10.89 -18.35
C ARG A 8 -20.58 9.85 -17.25
N TRP A 9 -21.00 10.30 -16.08
CA TRP A 9 -21.47 9.42 -15.02
C TRP A 9 -22.72 8.70 -15.50
N ASN A 10 -22.84 7.42 -15.18
CA ASN A 10 -24.12 6.73 -15.34
C ASN A 10 -25.14 7.34 -14.38
N THR A 11 -26.40 7.43 -14.82
CA THR A 11 -27.50 7.80 -13.94
C THR A 11 -27.61 6.78 -12.81
N PRO A 12 -27.50 7.19 -11.52
CA PRO A 12 -27.61 6.26 -10.40
C PRO A 12 -28.96 5.52 -10.43
N LEU A 13 -28.95 4.22 -10.18
CA LEU A 13 -30.19 3.45 -10.06
C LEU A 13 -30.98 3.95 -8.84
N PRO A 14 -32.31 3.75 -8.79
CA PRO A 14 -33.10 4.11 -7.60
C PRO A 14 -32.55 3.51 -6.30
N SER A 15 -31.90 2.34 -6.38
CA SER A 15 -31.24 1.69 -5.25
C SER A 15 -30.06 2.48 -4.68
N ASP A 16 -29.33 3.20 -5.53
CA ASP A 16 -28.09 3.91 -5.22
C ASP A 16 -28.37 5.28 -4.59
N GLN A 17 -29.59 5.78 -4.77
CA GLN A 17 -30.07 7.03 -4.19
C GLN A 17 -30.65 6.84 -2.79
N ARG A 18 -30.74 5.59 -2.31
CA ARG A 18 -31.20 5.29 -0.95
C ARG A 18 -30.14 5.74 0.05
N ARG A 19 -30.55 6.61 0.96
CA ARG A 19 -29.73 7.07 2.07
C ARG A 19 -30.08 6.30 3.32
N PHE A 20 -29.07 5.85 4.04
CA PHE A 20 -29.21 5.22 5.35
C PHE A 20 -28.55 6.11 6.39
N SER A 21 -29.03 6.07 7.63
CA SER A 21 -28.36 6.78 8.71
C SER A 21 -26.98 6.14 8.97
N PRO A 22 -25.99 6.91 9.45
CA PRO A 22 -24.67 6.37 9.80
C PRO A 22 -24.75 5.16 10.75
N GLU A 23 -25.70 5.17 11.69
CA GLU A 23 -25.93 4.10 12.66
C GLU A 23 -26.37 2.80 11.96
N LEU A 24 -27.31 2.88 11.02
CA LEU A 24 -27.77 1.72 10.24
C LEU A 24 -26.66 1.12 9.37
N VAL A 25 -25.81 1.98 8.78
CA VAL A 25 -24.64 1.53 8.00
C VAL A 25 -23.63 0.81 8.89
N PHE A 26 -23.35 1.37 10.07
CA PHE A 26 -22.43 0.78 11.04
C PHE A 26 -22.94 -0.58 11.55
N GLU A 27 -24.21 -0.68 11.93
CA GLU A 27 -24.81 -1.95 12.36
C GLU A 27 -24.83 -3.00 11.25
N ALA A 28 -25.09 -2.59 10.00
CA ALA A 28 -25.01 -3.50 8.85
C ALA A 28 -23.58 -4.01 8.67
N GLY A 29 -22.57 -3.14 8.83
CA GLY A 29 -21.17 -3.52 8.87
C GLY A 29 -20.87 -4.56 9.95
N LEU A 30 -21.38 -4.36 11.16
CA LEU A 30 -21.24 -5.34 12.26
C LEU A 30 -21.99 -6.66 12.00
N ARG A 31 -23.16 -6.64 11.34
CA ARG A 31 -23.88 -7.87 11.00
C ARG A 31 -23.19 -8.66 9.89
N HIS A 32 -22.57 -7.96 8.94
CA HIS A 32 -21.99 -8.54 7.73
C HIS A 32 -20.45 -8.53 7.75
N TYR A 33 -19.80 -8.27 8.88
CA TYR A 33 -18.34 -8.18 8.97
C TYR A 33 -17.62 -9.46 8.51
N HIS A 34 -18.28 -10.62 8.65
CA HIS A 34 -17.81 -11.92 8.17
C HIS A 34 -17.83 -12.05 6.63
N ILE A 35 -18.54 -11.17 5.94
CA ILE A 35 -18.60 -11.03 4.48
C ILE A 35 -17.75 -9.84 4.02
N ALA A 36 -17.72 -8.77 4.82
CA ALA A 36 -17.07 -7.49 4.49
C ALA A 36 -15.63 -7.37 5.02
N ASN A 37 -15.00 -8.47 5.42
CA ASN A 37 -13.60 -8.45 5.84
C ASN A 37 -12.68 -8.52 4.63
N THR A 38 -12.57 -7.42 3.89
CA THR A 38 -11.39 -7.12 3.08
C THR A 38 -11.23 -5.62 3.02
N ALA A 39 -10.01 -5.13 3.24
CA ALA A 39 -9.60 -3.73 3.06
C ALA A 39 -9.73 -3.21 1.61
N PHE A 40 -10.41 -3.95 0.74
CA PHE A 40 -10.89 -3.54 -0.56
C PHE A 40 -12.41 -3.68 -0.54
N PRO A 41 -13.20 -2.67 -0.93
CA PRO A 41 -14.61 -2.93 -1.22
C PRO A 41 -14.62 -4.06 -2.23
N ILE A 42 -15.27 -5.17 -1.89
CA ILE A 42 -15.49 -6.28 -2.81
C ILE A 42 -15.94 -5.64 -4.11
N HIS A 43 -15.11 -5.76 -5.15
CA HIS A 43 -15.27 -5.08 -6.44
C HIS A 43 -16.43 -5.75 -7.18
N HIS A 44 -17.64 -5.60 -6.67
CA HIS A 44 -18.81 -6.23 -7.20
C HIS A 44 -19.10 -5.60 -8.56
N GLN A 45 -18.82 -6.36 -9.63
CA GLN A 45 -18.87 -5.91 -11.02
C GLN A 45 -20.24 -5.39 -11.44
N THR A 46 -21.27 -5.56 -10.63
CA THR A 46 -22.61 -5.02 -10.89
C THR A 46 -22.82 -3.69 -10.15
N THR A 47 -22.28 -3.53 -8.95
CA THR A 47 -22.55 -2.37 -8.08
C THR A 47 -21.63 -1.20 -8.40
N ILE A 48 -20.35 -1.46 -8.66
CA ILE A 48 -19.36 -0.38 -8.90
C ILE A 48 -19.08 -0.11 -10.38
N ARG A 49 -19.50 -1.01 -11.28
CA ARG A 49 -19.27 -0.88 -12.74
C ARG A 49 -19.82 0.42 -13.33
N PRO A 50 -20.98 0.96 -12.91
CA PRO A 50 -21.45 2.24 -13.42
C PRO A 50 -20.57 3.43 -13.06
N TYR A 51 -19.76 3.32 -12.01
CA TYR A 51 -18.87 4.38 -11.49
C TYR A 51 -17.41 4.21 -11.92
N ARG A 52 -17.11 3.16 -12.71
CA ARG A 52 -15.75 2.86 -13.12
C ARG A 52 -15.34 3.76 -14.29
N ALA A 53 -14.39 4.66 -14.07
CA ALA A 53 -13.63 5.25 -15.16
C ALA A 53 -12.75 4.16 -15.78
N ILE A 54 -12.83 3.95 -17.10
CA ILE A 54 -12.08 2.90 -17.80
C ILE A 54 -11.04 3.55 -18.72
N GLY A 55 -9.82 3.01 -18.70
CA GLY A 55 -8.76 3.36 -19.63
C GLY A 55 -8.29 4.81 -19.48
N GLN A 56 -8.04 5.48 -20.60
CA GLN A 56 -7.42 6.81 -20.66
C GLN A 56 -8.19 7.90 -19.90
N GLN A 57 -9.50 7.74 -19.69
CA GLN A 57 -10.30 8.71 -18.92
C GLN A 57 -9.94 8.67 -17.43
N ALA A 58 -9.70 7.48 -16.87
CA ALA A 58 -9.29 7.35 -15.47
C ALA A 58 -7.93 7.99 -15.22
N GLU A 59 -6.98 7.77 -16.14
CA GLU A 59 -5.65 8.36 -16.09
C GLU A 59 -5.72 9.88 -16.19
N ALA A 60 -6.46 10.42 -17.17
CA ALA A 60 -6.59 11.87 -17.35
C ALA A 60 -7.20 12.56 -16.10
N LEU A 61 -8.16 11.92 -15.44
CA LEU A 61 -8.76 12.41 -14.21
C LEU A 61 -7.79 12.37 -13.03
N ALA A 62 -7.11 11.23 -12.83
CA ALA A 62 -6.11 11.11 -11.78
C ALA A 62 -4.99 12.15 -11.94
N VAL A 63 -4.50 12.35 -13.16
CA VAL A 63 -3.49 13.37 -13.47
C VAL A 63 -4.03 14.78 -13.23
N ALA A 64 -5.28 15.07 -13.61
CA ALA A 64 -5.89 16.38 -13.35
C ALA A 64 -6.01 16.67 -11.85
N ASP A 65 -6.44 15.69 -11.07
CA ASP A 65 -6.57 15.80 -9.60
C ASP A 65 -5.19 15.98 -8.95
N TRP A 66 -4.20 15.17 -9.32
CA TRP A 66 -2.86 15.29 -8.75
C TRP A 66 -2.18 16.62 -9.09
N ARG A 67 -2.49 17.22 -10.24
CA ARG A 67 -1.93 18.52 -10.64
C ARG A 67 -2.43 19.66 -9.75
N VAL A 68 -3.67 19.61 -9.28
CA VAL A 68 -4.24 20.64 -8.41
C VAL A 68 -4.02 20.39 -6.92
N CYS A 69 -3.68 19.16 -6.53
CA CYS A 69 -3.28 18.84 -5.16
C CYS A 69 -1.84 19.28 -4.87
N ASP A 70 -1.63 20.02 -3.78
CA ASP A 70 -0.28 20.42 -3.34
C ASP A 70 0.37 19.41 -2.38
N THR A 71 -0.46 18.56 -1.77
CA THR A 71 -0.05 17.53 -0.83
C THR A 71 -0.44 16.14 -1.31
N LEU A 72 0.42 15.15 -1.04
CA LEU A 72 0.20 13.75 -1.42
C LEU A 72 0.61 12.79 -0.30
N GLY A 73 -0.08 11.66 -0.20
CA GLY A 73 0.45 10.47 0.47
C GLY A 73 1.17 9.60 -0.55
N LEU A 74 2.32 9.03 -0.18
CA LEU A 74 3.07 8.10 -1.00
C LEU A 74 2.98 6.69 -0.41
N TYR A 75 2.52 5.74 -1.21
CA TYR A 75 2.60 4.32 -0.90
C TYR A 75 3.51 3.65 -1.92
N VAL A 76 4.53 2.93 -1.43
CA VAL A 76 5.36 2.07 -2.27
C VAL A 76 5.04 0.63 -1.93
N HIS A 77 4.59 -0.11 -2.94
CA HIS A 77 4.38 -1.54 -2.83
C HIS A 77 5.71 -2.29 -3.01
N VAL A 78 5.97 -3.31 -2.19
CA VAL A 78 7.07 -4.26 -2.36
C VAL A 78 6.49 -5.67 -2.31
N PRO A 79 6.41 -6.40 -3.43
CA PRO A 79 5.59 -7.62 -3.53
C PRO A 79 6.33 -8.89 -3.09
N PHE A 80 7.53 -8.76 -2.51
CA PHE A 80 8.41 -9.86 -2.17
C PHE A 80 8.19 -10.35 -0.74
N CYS A 81 8.16 -11.66 -0.55
CA CYS A 81 8.02 -12.30 0.77
C CYS A 81 8.97 -13.49 0.87
N ALA A 82 9.51 -13.75 2.07
CA ALA A 82 10.20 -15.02 2.32
C ALA A 82 9.27 -16.23 2.12
N ALA A 83 8.01 -16.10 2.54
CA ALA A 83 6.95 -17.09 2.36
C ALA A 83 5.57 -16.43 2.27
N ARG A 84 4.65 -17.02 1.49
CA ARG A 84 3.26 -16.57 1.37
C ARG A 84 2.40 -17.25 2.45
N CYS A 85 1.80 -16.46 3.33
CA CYS A 85 0.84 -16.95 4.33
C CYS A 85 -0.47 -17.40 3.64
N ARG A 86 -1.14 -18.42 4.19
CA ARG A 86 -2.36 -19.01 3.59
C ARG A 86 -3.55 -18.05 3.54
N TYR A 87 -3.59 -17.06 4.41
CA TYR A 87 -4.61 -16.00 4.45
C TYR A 87 -4.19 -14.73 3.73
N CYS A 88 -3.01 -14.70 3.08
CA CYS A 88 -2.47 -13.47 2.51
C CYS A 88 -3.26 -13.04 1.27
N GLU A 89 -3.86 -11.85 1.35
CA GLU A 89 -4.59 -11.20 0.26
C GLU A 89 -3.79 -10.09 -0.44
N TYR A 90 -2.56 -9.82 0.01
CA TYR A 90 -1.70 -8.83 -0.64
C TYR A 90 -1.25 -9.31 -2.02
N ALA A 91 -1.03 -8.34 -2.92
CA ALA A 91 -0.50 -8.58 -4.25
C ALA A 91 1.00 -8.94 -4.19
N VAL A 92 1.30 -10.18 -3.84
CA VAL A 92 2.67 -10.70 -3.77
C VAL A 92 3.02 -11.53 -4.99
N VAL A 93 4.30 -11.56 -5.36
CA VAL A 93 4.79 -12.37 -6.47
C VAL A 93 4.95 -13.83 -6.08
N ASP A 94 4.95 -14.70 -7.09
CA ASP A 94 5.23 -16.12 -6.90
C ASP A 94 6.74 -16.40 -6.72
N ARG A 95 7.07 -17.64 -6.36
CA ARG A 95 8.43 -18.04 -5.94
C ARG A 95 9.51 -17.76 -6.98
N GLU A 96 9.18 -17.88 -8.26
CA GLU A 96 10.14 -17.67 -9.37
C GLU A 96 10.51 -16.19 -9.51
N GLU A 97 9.52 -15.32 -9.43
CA GLU A 97 9.65 -13.87 -9.52
C GLU A 97 10.21 -13.24 -8.25
N ASN A 98 10.15 -13.94 -7.12
CA ASN A 98 10.65 -13.49 -5.82
C ASN A 98 12.18 -13.25 -5.78
N LYS A 99 12.90 -13.53 -6.87
CA LYS A 99 14.33 -13.21 -7.02
C LYS A 99 14.59 -11.94 -7.83
N ALA A 100 13.55 -11.36 -8.44
CA ALA A 100 13.67 -10.23 -9.37
C ALA A 100 13.75 -8.87 -8.66
N HIS A 101 14.32 -8.80 -7.46
CA HIS A 101 14.38 -7.57 -6.65
C HIS A 101 15.00 -6.40 -7.42
N ALA A 102 16.18 -6.60 -8.01
CA ALA A 102 16.89 -5.54 -8.71
C ALA A 102 16.11 -4.98 -9.90
N ALA A 103 15.50 -5.85 -10.71
CA ALA A 103 14.68 -5.46 -11.85
C ALA A 103 13.42 -4.69 -11.41
N TYR A 104 12.76 -5.16 -10.34
CA TYR A 104 11.60 -4.48 -9.77
C TYR A 104 11.94 -3.08 -9.25
N PHE A 105 12.99 -2.95 -8.42
CA PHE A 105 13.37 -1.65 -7.87
C PHE A 105 13.89 -0.69 -8.94
N GLN A 106 14.52 -1.19 -10.01
CA GLN A 106 14.86 -0.37 -11.17
C GLN A 106 13.61 0.15 -11.89
N ALA A 107 12.62 -0.71 -12.10
CA ALA A 107 11.34 -0.32 -12.70
C ALA A 107 10.60 0.68 -11.81
N LEU A 108 10.55 0.45 -10.49
CA LEU A 108 9.94 1.34 -9.51
C LEU A 108 10.61 2.72 -9.54
N THR A 109 11.94 2.83 -9.53
CA THR A 109 12.63 4.12 -9.66
C THR A 109 12.24 4.85 -10.95
N ARG A 110 12.03 4.12 -12.05
CA ARG A 110 11.56 4.72 -13.31
C ARG A 110 10.10 5.15 -13.25
N GLU A 111 9.27 4.45 -12.49
CA GLU A 111 7.88 4.82 -12.25
C GLU A 111 7.76 6.17 -11.53
N PHE A 112 8.63 6.47 -10.56
CA PHE A 112 8.70 7.80 -9.93
C PHE A 112 8.91 8.91 -10.98
N GLU A 113 9.80 8.68 -11.95
CA GLU A 113 10.04 9.65 -13.04
C GLU A 113 8.80 9.84 -13.92
N LEU A 114 8.08 8.76 -14.22
CA LEU A 114 6.83 8.84 -14.98
C LEU A 114 5.77 9.66 -14.24
N TYR A 115 5.60 9.44 -12.92
CA TYR A 115 4.68 10.25 -12.13
C TYR A 115 5.13 11.71 -12.05
N ARG A 116 6.42 11.98 -11.87
CA ARG A 116 6.95 13.35 -11.81
C ARG A 116 6.58 14.16 -13.06
N GLN A 117 6.63 13.55 -14.24
CA GLN A 117 6.21 14.18 -15.50
C GLN A 117 4.72 14.54 -15.52
N GLN A 118 3.88 13.78 -14.80
CA GLN A 118 2.43 14.02 -14.73
C GLN A 118 2.05 15.06 -13.67
N LEU A 119 2.78 15.12 -12.56
CA LEU A 119 2.49 15.99 -11.40
C LEU A 119 2.72 17.49 -11.64
N GLY A 120 3.39 17.83 -12.75
CA GLY A 120 3.68 19.21 -13.12
C GLY A 120 5.08 19.67 -12.66
N PRO A 121 5.45 20.94 -12.95
CA PRO A 121 6.83 21.40 -12.84
C PRO A 121 7.30 21.64 -11.40
N SER A 122 6.38 21.79 -10.45
CA SER A 122 6.70 22.08 -9.04
C SER A 122 6.60 20.80 -8.20
N PRO A 123 7.62 20.47 -7.39
CA PRO A 123 7.57 19.32 -6.49
C PRO A 123 6.40 19.41 -5.51
N LYS A 124 5.57 18.36 -5.47
CA LYS A 124 4.48 18.22 -4.50
C LYS A 124 5.02 17.93 -3.11
N THR A 125 4.22 18.18 -2.07
CA THR A 125 4.60 17.93 -0.68
C THR A 125 4.07 16.58 -0.20
N LEU A 126 4.94 15.65 0.16
CA LEU A 126 4.53 14.43 0.84
C LEU A 126 4.14 14.73 2.28
N ILE A 127 3.00 14.19 2.68
CA ILE A 127 2.49 14.25 4.06
C ILE A 127 2.58 12.90 4.78
N GLY A 128 2.82 11.82 4.06
CA GLY A 128 3.08 10.49 4.60
C GLY A 128 3.74 9.61 3.55
N PHE A 129 4.56 8.67 3.99
CA PHE A 129 5.24 7.72 3.12
C PHE A 129 5.25 6.33 3.76
N ASP A 130 4.44 5.42 3.22
CA ASP A 130 4.32 4.04 3.68
C ASP A 130 4.94 3.07 2.64
N ILE A 131 5.81 2.19 3.10
CA ILE A 131 6.41 1.11 2.32
C ILE A 131 5.80 -0.20 2.83
N GLY A 132 4.95 -0.82 2.02
CA GLY A 132 4.17 -2.01 2.42
C GLY A 132 4.02 -3.03 1.29
N GLY A 133 3.24 -4.07 1.53
CA GLY A 133 2.86 -5.04 0.51
C GLY A 133 3.08 -6.48 0.97
N GLY A 134 4.08 -7.14 0.39
CA GLY A 134 4.51 -8.45 0.87
C GLY A 134 5.27 -8.34 2.19
N THR A 135 6.58 -8.25 2.11
CA THR A 135 7.45 -8.04 3.28
C THR A 135 8.57 -7.10 2.85
N PRO A 136 8.36 -5.77 2.85
CA PRO A 136 9.38 -4.83 2.41
C PRO A 136 10.73 -5.00 3.10
N SER A 137 10.75 -5.35 4.39
CA SER A 137 11.98 -5.61 5.14
C SER A 137 12.76 -6.88 4.72
N PHE A 138 12.17 -7.73 3.88
CA PHE A 138 12.81 -8.94 3.36
C PHE A 138 13.96 -8.60 2.39
N VAL A 139 13.79 -7.56 1.59
CA VAL A 139 14.74 -7.20 0.54
C VAL A 139 15.99 -6.54 1.11
N ASP A 140 17.04 -6.45 0.29
CA ASP A 140 18.27 -5.74 0.69
C ASP A 140 17.98 -4.24 0.95
N PRO A 141 18.43 -3.68 2.08
CA PRO A 141 18.18 -2.27 2.44
C PRO A 141 18.65 -1.27 1.37
N SER A 142 19.67 -1.60 0.56
CA SER A 142 20.16 -0.72 -0.50
C SER A 142 19.08 -0.42 -1.56
N HIS A 143 18.15 -1.36 -1.81
CA HIS A 143 17.03 -1.13 -2.69
C HIS A 143 16.08 -0.05 -2.13
N LEU A 144 15.78 -0.12 -0.84
CA LEU A 144 14.90 0.84 -0.18
C LEU A 144 15.55 2.22 -0.04
N SER A 145 16.85 2.27 0.25
CA SER A 145 17.61 3.53 0.27
C SER A 145 17.46 4.28 -1.05
N ARG A 146 17.63 3.59 -2.18
CA ARG A 146 17.47 4.17 -3.52
C ARG A 146 16.05 4.69 -3.77
N VAL A 147 15.02 3.99 -3.30
CA VAL A 147 13.62 4.45 -3.40
C VAL A 147 13.40 5.71 -2.58
N ILE A 148 13.89 5.75 -1.33
CA ILE A 148 13.76 6.91 -0.45
C ILE A 148 14.52 8.12 -1.04
N GLU A 149 15.74 7.92 -1.53
CA GLU A 149 16.52 8.95 -2.22
C GLU A 149 15.79 9.48 -3.44
N THR A 150 15.22 8.59 -4.27
CA THR A 150 14.42 8.98 -5.45
C THR A 150 13.19 9.78 -5.04
N ALA A 151 12.51 9.37 -3.97
CA ALA A 151 11.36 10.10 -3.43
C ALA A 151 11.77 11.50 -2.93
N ARG A 152 12.89 11.62 -2.20
CA ARG A 152 13.42 12.91 -1.74
C ARG A 152 13.85 13.82 -2.88
N ALA A 153 14.34 13.26 -3.97
CA ALA A 153 14.65 14.03 -5.19
C ALA A 153 13.40 14.47 -5.95
N SER A 154 12.30 13.72 -5.82
CA SER A 154 11.06 13.97 -6.57
C SER A 154 10.05 14.87 -5.84
N PHE A 155 10.08 14.88 -4.50
CA PHE A 155 9.06 15.51 -3.66
C PHE A 155 9.65 16.32 -2.51
N ARG A 156 8.88 17.29 -2.02
CA ARG A 156 9.16 17.96 -0.74
C ARG A 156 8.62 17.10 0.39
N PHE A 157 9.41 16.89 1.43
CA PHE A 157 8.96 16.12 2.59
C PHE A 157 8.45 17.11 3.63
N ARG A 158 7.21 16.91 4.11
CA ARG A 158 6.69 17.72 5.22
C ARG A 158 7.54 17.47 6.47
N THR A 159 7.92 18.55 7.14
CA THR A 159 8.62 18.47 8.43
C THR A 159 7.86 17.58 9.41
N GLY A 160 8.57 16.61 10.01
CA GLY A 160 8.00 15.70 11.00
C GLY A 160 7.11 14.59 10.43
N MET A 161 7.01 14.43 9.10
CA MET A 161 6.38 13.23 8.55
C MET A 161 7.24 12.00 8.83
N ALA A 162 6.61 10.87 9.15
CA ALA A 162 7.29 9.60 9.30
C ALA A 162 7.31 8.86 7.97
N ILE A 163 8.44 8.21 7.66
CA ILE A 163 8.48 7.11 6.71
C ILE A 163 8.22 5.81 7.50
N SER A 164 7.27 5.01 7.02
CA SER A 164 6.86 3.76 7.65
C SER A 164 7.25 2.57 6.77
N ILE A 165 7.70 1.48 7.39
CA ILE A 165 7.97 0.21 6.70
C ILE A 165 7.24 -0.95 7.38
N GLU A 166 6.73 -1.89 6.60
CA GLU A 166 6.22 -3.17 7.09
C GLU A 166 7.35 -4.19 7.33
N THR A 167 7.28 -4.91 8.45
CA THR A 167 8.20 -6.01 8.79
C THR A 167 7.49 -7.18 9.48
N THR A 168 8.25 -8.24 9.74
CA THR A 168 7.82 -9.38 10.55
C THR A 168 8.59 -9.41 11.88
N PRO A 169 8.02 -10.04 12.93
CA PRO A 169 8.76 -10.29 14.18
C PRO A 169 10.10 -10.98 13.94
N THR A 170 10.15 -11.95 13.02
CA THR A 170 11.35 -12.73 12.74
C THR A 170 12.48 -11.92 12.13
N ILE A 171 12.18 -11.05 11.16
CA ILE A 171 13.21 -10.16 10.59
C ILE A 171 13.67 -9.15 11.65
N ALA A 172 12.75 -8.59 12.43
CA ALA A 172 13.09 -7.61 13.44
C ALA A 172 13.99 -8.17 14.57
N ASP A 173 13.78 -9.43 14.95
CA ASP A 173 14.58 -10.12 15.97
C ASP A 173 15.93 -10.60 15.41
N ARG A 174 15.93 -11.28 14.25
CA ARG A 174 17.13 -11.96 13.73
C ARG A 174 18.05 -11.06 12.90
N GLU A 175 17.54 -9.97 12.37
CA GLU A 175 18.29 -9.05 11.52
C GLU A 175 18.29 -7.61 12.08
N PRO A 176 18.75 -7.39 13.33
CA PRO A 176 18.72 -6.07 13.96
C PRO A 176 19.54 -5.03 13.19
N GLU A 177 20.58 -5.44 12.46
CA GLU A 177 21.34 -4.55 11.57
C GLU A 177 20.48 -4.00 10.43
N LYS A 178 19.53 -4.76 9.88
CA LYS A 178 18.58 -4.23 8.89
C LYS A 178 17.68 -3.16 9.50
N ILE A 179 17.22 -3.37 10.74
CA ILE A 179 16.41 -2.38 11.45
C ILE A 179 17.20 -1.09 11.70
N ARG A 180 18.48 -1.20 12.07
CA ARG A 180 19.38 -0.05 12.19
C ARG A 180 19.56 0.66 10.84
N ALA A 181 19.81 -0.08 9.76
CA ALA A 181 19.93 0.49 8.43
C ALA A 181 18.65 1.24 8.00
N PHE A 182 17.46 0.69 8.29
CA PHE A 182 16.19 1.38 8.04
C PHE A 182 16.09 2.69 8.81
N LYS A 183 16.49 2.70 10.08
CA LYS A 183 16.52 3.93 10.89
C LYS A 183 17.48 4.96 10.30
N GLU A 184 18.68 4.54 9.89
CA GLU A 184 19.71 5.41 9.32
C GLU A 184 19.28 6.06 8.00
N MET A 185 18.49 5.37 7.16
CA MET A 185 17.92 5.96 5.94
C MET A 185 16.68 6.84 6.19
N GLY A 186 16.28 7.01 7.45
CA GLY A 186 15.20 7.89 7.88
C GLY A 186 13.81 7.23 7.94
N ILE A 187 13.75 5.91 8.10
CA ILE A 187 12.50 5.22 8.47
C ILE A 187 12.31 5.35 9.98
N ASP A 188 11.22 5.98 10.38
CA ASP A 188 10.93 6.33 11.77
C ASP A 188 9.79 5.52 12.38
N ARG A 189 9.07 4.75 11.55
CA ARG A 189 7.93 3.93 11.97
C ARG A 189 8.04 2.53 11.38
N ILE A 190 7.70 1.53 12.19
CA ILE A 190 7.55 0.15 11.74
C ILE A 190 6.10 -0.29 11.97
N SER A 191 5.52 -0.94 10.97
CA SER A 191 4.31 -1.75 11.10
C SER A 191 4.72 -3.22 11.15
N MET A 192 4.39 -3.94 12.21
CA MET A 192 4.82 -5.32 12.40
C MET A 192 3.62 -6.27 12.38
N GLY A 193 3.62 -7.21 11.44
CA GLY A 193 2.59 -8.22 11.36
C GLY A 193 2.74 -9.28 12.45
N VAL A 194 2.05 -9.14 13.59
CA VAL A 194 2.01 -10.19 14.63
C VAL A 194 0.87 -11.18 14.41
N GLN A 195 -0.26 -10.75 13.83
CA GLN A 195 -1.41 -11.57 13.40
C GLN A 195 -2.11 -12.40 14.49
N THR A 196 -1.41 -13.33 15.14
CA THR A 196 -1.88 -14.14 16.25
C THR A 196 -0.69 -14.53 17.13
N THR A 197 -0.90 -14.56 18.45
CA THR A 197 0.06 -15.10 19.42
C THR A 197 -0.13 -16.61 19.65
N HIS A 198 -1.09 -17.25 18.98
CA HIS A 198 -1.27 -18.70 19.04
C HIS A 198 -0.33 -19.40 18.04
N PHE A 199 0.84 -19.83 18.50
CA PHE A 199 1.91 -20.38 17.64
C PHE A 199 1.51 -21.60 16.81
N GLY A 200 0.66 -22.49 17.35
CA GLY A 200 0.09 -23.62 16.60
C GLY A 200 -0.74 -23.17 15.39
N LEU A 201 -1.61 -22.17 15.57
CA LEU A 201 -2.42 -21.59 14.50
C LEU A 201 -1.55 -20.86 13.47
N ALA A 202 -0.57 -20.09 13.93
CA ALA A 202 0.37 -19.40 13.05
C ALA A 202 1.07 -20.37 12.08
N ARG A 203 1.61 -21.47 12.63
CA ARG A 203 2.26 -22.53 11.85
C ARG A 203 1.28 -23.17 10.87
N ALA A 204 0.05 -23.46 11.30
CA ALA A 204 -0.98 -24.01 10.44
C ALA A 204 -1.35 -23.06 9.27
N LEU A 205 -1.21 -21.75 9.46
CA LEU A 205 -1.43 -20.72 8.45
C LEU A 205 -0.19 -20.45 7.57
N GLY A 206 0.89 -21.22 7.73
CA GLY A 206 2.13 -21.05 6.96
C GLY A 206 2.95 -19.83 7.40
N ARG A 207 2.82 -19.43 8.68
CA ARG A 207 3.56 -18.33 9.27
C ARG A 207 4.44 -18.86 10.40
N GLU A 208 5.75 -18.71 10.23
CA GLU A 208 6.71 -19.04 11.26
C GLU A 208 6.99 -17.80 12.11
N TYR A 209 6.96 -17.97 13.42
CA TYR A 209 7.37 -16.94 14.37
C TYR A 209 8.62 -17.44 15.08
N GLU A 210 9.76 -17.10 14.51
CA GLU A 210 11.02 -17.17 15.24
C GLU A 210 11.27 -15.78 15.84
N GLY A 211 11.53 -15.68 17.15
CA GLY A 211 11.74 -14.40 17.86
C GLY A 211 10.57 -13.91 18.73
N LEU A 212 9.41 -14.58 18.71
CA LEU A 212 8.32 -14.34 19.68
C LEU A 212 8.29 -15.37 20.82
N SER A 213 9.33 -16.21 20.94
CA SER A 213 9.47 -17.21 22.01
C SER A 213 9.57 -16.60 23.41
N MET A 214 9.80 -15.29 23.51
CA MET A 214 9.77 -14.52 24.76
C MET A 214 8.35 -14.24 25.27
N LEU A 215 7.31 -14.57 24.49
CA LEU A 215 5.90 -14.40 24.85
C LEU A 215 5.21 -15.70 25.29
N GLU A 216 5.93 -16.83 25.30
CA GLU A 216 5.54 -18.07 25.99
C GLU A 216 5.98 -18.01 27.46
#